data_AF-A0A5S3V6Y2-F1
#
_entry.id   AF-A0A5S3V6Y2-F1
#
_cell.length_a   1.000
_cell.length_b   1.000
_cell.length_c   1.000
_cell.angle_alpha   90.00
_cell.angle_beta   90.00
_cell.angle_gamma   90.00
#
_symmetry.space_group_name_H-M   'P 1'
#
loop_
_entity.id
_entity.type
_entity.pdbx_description
1 polymer ?
#
loop_
_entity_poly.entity_id
_entity_poly.type
_entity_poly.pdbx_seq_one_letter_code
_entity_poly.pdbx_strand_id
1 'polypeptide(L)'
;MEQNDQNSANVADTGALTPEQTQDTQPENAQSENTESDSTGTAATDTPAPSHTVETPETQDATQPTSEQQGDESELTSDEAQITPISYEEVLTKMALRHPQSEIDAALAQAIAFEQAQHVEAYQQWELEVVIAQAKRDEALAHNATVTAAENRAENSAENPAVNEEAETALVDVPELPRQPKIDMALRRSCYRTEYVEVDLELTTQTQAQRKEYDDAAHILRIYPATEAHSAEYIAQVQRTRFKASRARKMAQQTVIVEGMEFDADELSQQRMARALLLMNETQTTMWVLANNEVVQVSKKQLFEACKQAGEQQSALWVPAI
;
A
#
# COMPACT_ATOMS: atom_id res chain seq x y z
N MET A 1 13.43 66.12 -10.71
CA MET A 1 14.78 66.53 -11.16
C MET A 1 15.57 65.25 -11.27
N GLU A 2 15.98 64.72 -12.41
CA GLU A 2 16.10 65.13 -13.82
C GLU A 2 16.08 63.80 -14.61
N GLN A 3 15.07 63.57 -15.45
CA GLN A 3 15.19 63.48 -16.92
C GLN A 3 16.60 63.67 -17.50
N ASN A 4 17.04 62.70 -18.31
CA ASN A 4 17.59 62.82 -19.68
C ASN A 4 18.53 61.62 -19.98
N ASP A 5 18.60 61.00 -21.16
CA ASP A 5 17.93 61.23 -22.43
C ASP A 5 18.33 60.10 -23.42
N GLN A 6 17.53 59.96 -24.49
CA GLN A 6 17.80 59.33 -25.82
C GLN A 6 17.66 57.79 -25.93
N ASN A 7 16.65 57.20 -26.61
CA ASN A 7 16.09 57.40 -27.97
C ASN A 7 17.13 57.00 -29.06
N SER A 8 16.88 56.25 -30.14
CA SER A 8 15.67 55.91 -30.89
C SER A 8 15.99 54.89 -32.01
N ALA A 9 14.91 54.31 -32.59
CA ALA A 9 14.74 53.86 -34.00
C ALA A 9 15.43 52.56 -34.47
N ASN A 10 14.89 51.72 -35.37
CA ASN A 10 13.65 51.60 -36.16
C ASN A 10 13.65 50.16 -36.76
N VAL A 11 12.60 49.33 -36.67
CA VAL A 11 11.52 49.06 -37.66
C VAL A 11 11.95 48.87 -39.13
N ALA A 12 11.73 47.65 -39.67
CA ALA A 12 11.10 47.27 -40.96
C ALA A 12 11.41 45.78 -41.25
N ASP A 13 10.45 44.85 -41.31
CA ASP A 13 9.49 44.55 -42.40
C ASP A 13 10.11 43.85 -43.63
N THR A 14 9.34 42.98 -44.28
CA THR A 14 9.61 41.92 -45.29
C THR A 14 9.80 40.51 -44.69
N GLY A 15 9.11 39.44 -45.07
CA GLY A 15 8.07 39.19 -46.08
C GLY A 15 8.20 37.74 -46.58
N ALA A 16 7.05 37.09 -46.82
CA ALA A 16 6.83 35.96 -47.76
C ALA A 16 7.01 34.46 -47.34
N LEU A 17 5.86 33.76 -47.40
CA LEU A 17 5.55 32.51 -48.15
C LEU A 17 5.96 31.09 -47.61
N THR A 18 4.93 30.42 -47.05
CA THR A 18 4.42 29.01 -47.16
C THR A 18 5.03 28.00 -48.18
N PRO A 19 4.60 26.71 -48.23
CA PRO A 19 4.79 25.57 -47.32
C PRO A 19 5.38 24.32 -48.09
N GLU A 20 5.73 23.20 -47.44
CA GLU A 20 6.00 21.95 -48.18
C GLU A 20 5.42 20.67 -47.53
N GLN A 21 4.81 19.85 -48.39
CA GLN A 21 4.07 18.60 -48.17
C GLN A 21 5.04 17.40 -48.08
N THR A 22 4.82 16.46 -47.14
CA THR A 22 4.23 15.10 -47.31
C THR A 22 4.99 14.09 -48.20
N GLN A 23 5.39 12.95 -47.61
CA GLN A 23 5.48 11.57 -48.15
C GLN A 23 6.07 10.70 -47.01
N ASP A 24 5.39 9.76 -46.36
CA ASP A 24 4.69 8.54 -46.78
C ASP A 24 5.61 7.50 -47.45
N THR A 25 5.99 6.47 -46.69
CA THR A 25 6.61 5.25 -47.23
C THR A 25 6.26 4.08 -46.31
N GLN A 26 5.39 3.22 -46.82
CA GLN A 26 5.03 1.92 -46.28
C GLN A 26 6.00 0.85 -46.81
N PRO A 27 6.39 -0.18 -46.04
CA PRO A 27 7.30 -1.22 -46.51
C PRO A 27 6.61 -2.39 -47.21
N GLU A 28 7.44 -3.03 -48.03
CA GLU A 28 7.20 -4.07 -49.02
C GLU A 28 7.01 -5.47 -48.42
N ASN A 29 6.31 -6.29 -49.19
CA ASN A 29 5.83 -7.65 -48.95
C ASN A 29 6.95 -8.69 -49.21
N ALA A 30 7.08 -9.72 -48.37
CA ALA A 30 7.83 -10.94 -48.70
C ALA A 30 7.14 -12.18 -48.13
N GLN A 31 6.77 -13.09 -49.04
CA GLN A 31 6.20 -14.41 -48.81
C GLN A 31 7.29 -15.48 -48.56
N SER A 32 6.80 -16.66 -48.11
CA SER A 32 7.38 -18.02 -48.17
C SER A 32 8.00 -18.46 -46.83
N GLU A 33 7.79 -19.66 -46.27
CA GLU A 33 7.56 -20.99 -46.85
C GLU A 33 6.71 -21.91 -45.94
N ASN A 34 6.08 -22.90 -46.58
CA ASN A 34 5.41 -24.06 -45.98
C ASN A 34 6.41 -25.05 -45.35
N THR A 35 5.97 -25.80 -44.34
CA THR A 35 6.36 -27.23 -44.21
C THR A 35 5.28 -28.01 -43.47
N GLU A 36 4.68 -28.97 -44.17
CA GLU A 36 3.85 -30.05 -43.64
C GLU A 36 4.70 -31.02 -42.81
N SER A 37 4.11 -31.59 -41.76
CA SER A 37 4.48 -32.92 -41.26
C SER A 37 3.28 -33.57 -40.60
N ASP A 38 2.98 -34.75 -41.12
CA ASP A 38 1.87 -35.66 -40.84
C ASP A 38 2.24 -36.62 -39.70
N SER A 39 1.28 -36.99 -38.85
CA SER A 39 1.26 -38.29 -38.11
C SER A 39 0.04 -38.42 -37.19
N THR A 40 -0.96 -39.15 -37.71
CA THR A 40 -1.72 -40.25 -37.10
C THR A 40 -1.72 -40.47 -35.57
N GLY A 41 -2.92 -40.69 -34.99
CA GLY A 41 -3.07 -41.74 -33.96
C GLY A 41 -4.17 -41.61 -32.89
N THR A 42 -5.37 -42.12 -33.23
CA THR A 42 -6.27 -42.95 -32.40
C THR A 42 -7.17 -42.31 -31.32
N ALA A 43 -8.45 -42.70 -31.42
CA ALA A 43 -9.61 -42.31 -30.62
C ALA A 43 -9.84 -43.20 -29.38
N ALA A 44 -10.59 -42.67 -28.40
CA ALA A 44 -11.69 -43.39 -27.72
C ALA A 44 -12.61 -42.42 -26.94
N THR A 45 -13.89 -42.58 -27.19
CA THR A 45 -15.10 -41.96 -26.63
C THR A 45 -15.47 -42.53 -25.24
N ASP A 46 -16.10 -41.74 -24.36
CA ASP A 46 -17.50 -41.94 -23.93
C ASP A 46 -17.93 -41.06 -22.72
N THR A 47 -19.16 -40.56 -22.84
CA THR A 47 -20.02 -39.76 -21.94
C THR A 47 -21.37 -40.53 -21.83
N PRO A 48 -22.38 -40.34 -20.93
CA PRO A 48 -22.63 -39.40 -19.80
C PRO A 48 -23.17 -40.04 -18.48
N ALA A 49 -23.50 -39.16 -17.52
CA ALA A 49 -24.29 -39.32 -16.27
C ALA A 49 -25.78 -39.74 -16.48
N PRO A 50 -26.62 -39.91 -15.42
CA PRO A 50 -27.29 -38.75 -14.77
C PRO A 50 -27.64 -38.83 -13.25
N SER A 51 -27.82 -37.63 -12.69
CA SER A 51 -28.72 -37.08 -11.64
C SER A 51 -29.56 -37.97 -10.70
N HIS A 52 -29.75 -37.53 -9.43
CA HIS A 52 -31.01 -36.93 -8.93
C HIS A 52 -30.98 -36.58 -7.42
N THR A 53 -31.49 -35.38 -7.13
CA THR A 53 -31.90 -34.72 -5.86
C THR A 53 -33.02 -35.47 -5.11
N VAL A 54 -33.17 -35.30 -3.78
CA VAL A 54 -34.43 -35.00 -3.05
C VAL A 54 -34.17 -34.65 -1.57
N GLU A 55 -34.97 -33.71 -1.07
CA GLU A 55 -35.07 -33.07 0.25
C GLU A 55 -35.60 -33.94 1.44
N THR A 56 -35.28 -33.45 2.65
CA THR A 56 -35.86 -33.51 4.02
C THR A 56 -37.41 -33.59 4.19
N PRO A 57 -38.05 -33.58 5.41
CA PRO A 57 -37.61 -33.63 6.85
C PRO A 57 -38.54 -34.52 7.76
N GLU A 58 -38.65 -34.19 9.08
CA GLU A 58 -39.63 -34.59 10.14
C GLU A 58 -39.15 -35.67 11.17
N THR A 59 -39.32 -35.60 12.52
CA THR A 59 -40.09 -34.76 13.46
C THR A 59 -39.50 -34.82 14.90
N GLN A 60 -39.88 -33.81 15.69
CA GLN A 60 -39.62 -33.49 17.09
C GLN A 60 -40.16 -34.50 18.11
N ASP A 61 -39.61 -34.51 19.33
CA ASP A 61 -40.43 -34.56 20.55
C ASP A 61 -39.77 -33.80 21.70
N ALA A 62 -40.60 -33.15 22.52
CA ALA A 62 -40.28 -32.19 23.55
C ALA A 62 -40.60 -32.74 24.94
N THR A 63 -39.77 -32.45 25.95
CA THR A 63 -40.28 -32.28 27.33
C THR A 63 -39.33 -31.44 28.18
N GLN A 64 -39.87 -30.36 28.74
CA GLN A 64 -39.33 -29.57 29.87
C GLN A 64 -40.06 -30.05 31.15
N PRO A 65 -39.50 -29.92 32.38
CA PRO A 65 -39.50 -28.61 33.07
C PRO A 65 -38.36 -28.31 34.07
N THR A 66 -37.99 -27.02 34.14
CA THR A 66 -37.86 -26.09 35.30
C THR A 66 -37.11 -26.45 36.61
N SER A 67 -36.23 -25.49 36.98
CA SER A 67 -35.73 -25.08 38.31
C SER A 67 -34.43 -25.72 38.85
N GLU A 68 -33.34 -24.93 38.99
CA GLU A 68 -32.93 -24.20 40.20
C GLU A 68 -31.48 -23.68 40.04
N GLN A 69 -31.27 -22.42 40.42
CA GLN A 69 -29.96 -21.77 40.50
C GLN A 69 -29.07 -22.43 41.55
N GLN A 70 -27.82 -22.72 41.20
CA GLN A 70 -26.74 -22.73 42.18
C GLN A 70 -25.51 -22.11 41.54
N GLY A 71 -25.04 -21.03 42.16
CA GLY A 71 -23.90 -20.26 41.72
C GLY A 71 -22.64 -21.12 41.69
N ASP A 72 -21.96 -21.09 40.56
CA ASP A 72 -20.61 -21.57 40.43
C ASP A 72 -19.76 -20.33 40.14
N GLU A 73 -18.92 -19.98 41.12
CA GLU A 73 -17.90 -18.97 41.02
C GLU A 73 -16.91 -19.44 39.95
N SER A 74 -17.13 -19.01 38.70
CA SER A 74 -16.05 -19.02 37.72
C SER A 74 -14.99 -18.04 38.21
N GLU A 75 -13.99 -18.59 38.90
CA GLU A 75 -12.63 -18.05 38.92
C GLU A 75 -12.28 -17.70 37.47
N LEU A 76 -12.45 -16.42 37.13
CA LEU A 76 -11.71 -15.78 36.07
C LEU A 76 -10.26 -15.77 36.56
N THR A 77 -9.58 -16.90 36.37
CA THR A 77 -8.14 -16.93 36.34
C THR A 77 -7.76 -15.99 35.20
N SER A 78 -7.38 -14.77 35.56
CA SER A 78 -6.58 -13.92 34.70
C SER A 78 -5.42 -14.79 34.24
N ASP A 79 -5.48 -15.26 33.00
CA ASP A 79 -4.32 -15.79 32.31
C ASP A 79 -3.31 -14.65 32.30
N GLU A 80 -2.46 -14.64 33.32
CA GLU A 80 -1.21 -13.92 33.33
C GLU A 80 -0.37 -14.61 32.26
N ALA A 81 -0.64 -14.25 31.01
CA ALA A 81 0.08 -14.73 29.85
C ALA A 81 1.55 -14.43 30.11
N GLN A 82 2.31 -15.47 30.47
CA GLN A 82 3.75 -15.39 30.59
C GLN A 82 4.26 -14.93 29.23
N ILE A 83 4.56 -13.63 29.12
CA ILE A 83 5.16 -13.04 27.93
C ILE A 83 6.53 -13.69 27.84
N THR A 84 6.66 -14.69 26.97
CA THR A 84 7.97 -15.24 26.65
C THR A 84 8.83 -14.09 26.13
N PRO A 85 10.00 -13.82 26.73
CA PRO A 85 10.78 -12.64 26.41
C PRO A 85 11.39 -12.80 25.01
N ILE A 86 10.69 -12.30 23.99
CA ILE A 86 11.24 -12.17 22.64
C ILE A 86 11.94 -10.81 22.57
N SER A 87 13.20 -10.83 22.15
CA SER A 87 13.99 -9.60 21.93
C SER A 87 13.91 -9.15 20.48
N TYR A 88 14.24 -7.88 20.21
CA TYR A 88 14.41 -7.39 18.84
C TYR A 88 15.47 -8.17 18.06
N GLU A 89 16.50 -8.72 18.72
CA GLU A 89 17.52 -9.55 18.07
C GLU A 89 16.92 -10.86 17.51
N GLU A 90 15.96 -11.46 18.21
CA GLU A 90 15.25 -12.65 17.72
C GLU A 90 14.36 -12.31 16.52
N VAL A 91 13.71 -11.15 16.53
CA VAL A 91 12.94 -10.66 15.38
C VAL A 91 13.84 -10.47 14.16
N LEU A 92 14.99 -9.81 14.34
CA LEU A 92 15.99 -9.64 13.29
C LEU A 92 16.52 -10.98 12.78
N THR A 93 16.72 -11.96 13.67
CA THR A 93 17.12 -13.31 13.29
C THR A 93 16.06 -13.99 12.44
N LYS A 94 14.78 -13.88 12.80
CA LYS A 94 13.66 -14.40 11.99
C LYS A 94 13.59 -13.73 10.61
N MET A 95 13.80 -12.42 10.54
CA MET A 95 13.88 -11.69 9.28
C MET A 95 15.06 -12.19 8.41
N ALA A 96 16.23 -12.35 9.00
CA ALA A 96 17.43 -12.84 8.31
C ALA A 96 17.24 -14.27 7.77
N LEU A 97 16.53 -15.11 8.52
CA LEU A 97 16.17 -16.48 8.15
C LEU A 97 14.94 -16.56 7.22
N ARG A 98 14.37 -15.42 6.79
CA ARG A 98 13.23 -15.34 5.85
C ARG A 98 12.00 -16.12 6.30
N HIS A 99 11.69 -16.07 7.59
CA HIS A 99 10.43 -16.60 8.11
C HIS A 99 9.21 -15.96 7.41
N PRO A 100 8.04 -16.62 7.42
CA PRO A 100 6.79 -16.01 6.97
C PRO A 100 6.53 -14.67 7.66
N GLN A 101 5.99 -13.69 6.91
CA GLN A 101 5.78 -12.34 7.44
C GLN A 101 4.88 -12.33 8.67
N SER A 102 3.86 -13.18 8.73
CA SER A 102 2.98 -13.31 9.89
C SER A 102 3.71 -13.73 11.16
N GLU A 103 4.73 -14.59 11.06
CA GLU A 103 5.56 -14.99 12.20
C GLU A 103 6.48 -13.86 12.67
N ILE A 104 7.04 -13.10 11.72
CA ILE A 104 7.88 -11.93 12.02
C ILE A 104 7.03 -10.84 12.70
N ASP A 105 5.85 -10.54 12.17
CA ASP A 105 4.92 -9.55 12.72
C ASP A 105 4.47 -9.94 14.14
N ALA A 106 4.17 -11.22 14.38
CA ALA A 106 3.82 -11.72 15.70
C ALA A 106 4.99 -11.63 16.70
N ALA A 107 6.21 -11.96 16.28
CA ALA A 107 7.41 -11.84 17.11
C ALA A 107 7.71 -10.36 17.44
N LEU A 108 7.56 -9.45 16.46
CA LEU A 108 7.72 -8.02 16.67
C LEU A 108 6.70 -7.47 17.67
N ALA A 109 5.43 -7.87 17.57
CA ALA A 109 4.41 -7.45 18.52
C ALA A 109 4.73 -7.91 19.95
N GLN A 110 5.22 -9.13 20.12
CA GLN A 110 5.66 -9.64 21.43
C GLN A 110 6.87 -8.87 21.97
N ALA A 111 7.87 -8.61 21.13
CA ALA A 111 9.04 -7.81 21.53
C ALA A 111 8.67 -6.38 21.96
N ILE A 112 7.74 -5.75 21.24
CA ILE A 112 7.22 -4.42 21.59
C ILE A 112 6.46 -4.46 22.92
N ALA A 113 5.59 -5.46 23.13
CA ALA A 113 4.86 -5.61 24.38
C ALA A 113 5.82 -5.83 25.57
N PHE A 114 6.86 -6.63 25.37
CA PHE A 114 7.89 -6.86 26.37
C PHE A 114 8.68 -5.58 26.71
N GLU A 115 9.15 -4.84 25.70
CA GLU A 115 9.82 -3.54 25.91
C GLU A 115 8.91 -2.54 26.64
N GLN A 116 7.62 -2.49 26.28
CA GLN A 116 6.66 -1.61 26.94
C GLN A 116 6.46 -1.98 28.42
N ALA A 117 6.35 -3.26 28.75
CA ALA A 117 6.26 -3.71 30.14
C ALA A 117 7.50 -3.30 30.95
N GLN A 118 8.70 -3.52 30.39
CA GLN A 118 9.95 -3.09 31.02
C GLN A 118 10.04 -1.57 31.17
N HIS A 119 9.58 -0.81 30.18
CA HIS A 119 9.57 0.65 30.25
C HIS A 119 8.63 1.16 31.34
N VAL A 120 7.44 0.57 31.49
CA VAL A 120 6.50 0.91 32.55
C VAL A 120 7.10 0.65 33.93
N GLU A 121 7.73 -0.50 34.14
CA GLU A 121 8.39 -0.84 35.40
C GLU A 121 9.54 0.14 35.70
N ALA A 122 10.42 0.36 34.72
CA ALA A 122 11.53 1.30 34.85
C ALA A 122 11.05 2.74 35.13
N TYR A 123 9.93 3.15 34.54
CA TYR A 123 9.33 4.47 34.75
C TYR A 123 8.78 4.61 36.18
N GLN A 124 8.10 3.60 36.71
CA GLN A 124 7.63 3.60 38.09
C GLN A 124 8.79 3.67 39.09
N GLN A 125 9.87 2.92 38.84
CA GLN A 125 11.08 2.99 39.67
C GLN A 125 11.72 4.38 39.59
N TRP A 126 11.83 4.95 38.39
CA TRP A 126 12.34 6.30 38.18
C TRP A 126 11.52 7.36 38.93
N GLU A 127 10.18 7.27 38.95
CA GLU A 127 9.34 8.21 39.72
C GLU A 127 9.68 8.19 41.22
N LEU A 128 9.88 7.01 41.79
CA LEU A 128 10.28 6.87 43.20
C LEU A 128 11.68 7.45 43.44
N GLU A 129 12.63 7.16 42.56
CA GLU A 129 13.99 7.69 42.64
C GLU A 129 14.02 9.21 42.53
N VAL A 130 13.21 9.81 41.66
CA VAL A 130 13.07 11.27 41.52
C VAL A 130 12.61 11.88 42.83
N VAL A 131 11.59 11.32 43.49
CA VAL A 131 11.07 11.84 44.77
C VAL A 131 12.18 11.82 45.83
N ILE A 132 12.90 10.71 45.94
CA ILE A 132 14.01 10.57 46.89
C ILE A 132 15.14 11.55 46.57
N ALA A 133 15.53 11.65 45.30
CA ALA A 133 16.58 12.56 44.85
C ALA A 133 16.20 14.02 45.10
N GLN A 134 14.93 14.39 44.86
CA GLN A 134 14.43 15.73 45.11
C GLN A 134 14.45 16.09 46.60
N ALA A 135 14.03 15.17 47.48
CA ALA A 135 14.11 15.40 48.93
C ALA A 135 15.54 15.66 49.41
N LYS A 136 16.50 14.84 48.94
CA LYS A 136 17.93 15.04 49.24
C LYS A 136 18.47 16.35 48.68
N ARG A 137 18.01 16.73 47.49
CA ARG A 137 18.37 17.98 46.84
C ARG A 137 17.89 19.18 47.65
N ASP A 138 16.66 19.14 48.11
CA ASP A 138 16.06 20.21 48.93
C ASP A 138 16.77 20.32 50.29
N GLU A 139 17.13 19.20 50.92
CA GLU A 139 17.92 19.17 52.16
C GLU A 139 19.32 19.78 51.96
N ALA A 140 20.04 19.39 50.90
CA ALA A 140 21.34 19.97 50.57
C ALA A 140 21.25 21.47 50.30
N LEU A 141 20.22 21.92 49.58
CA LEU A 141 19.98 23.34 49.32
C LEU A 141 19.63 24.11 50.60
N ALA A 142 18.84 23.53 51.50
CA ALA A 142 18.52 24.13 52.79
C ALA A 142 19.77 24.25 53.68
N HIS A 143 20.58 23.19 53.78
CA HIS A 143 21.85 23.21 54.50
C HIS A 143 22.78 24.29 53.95
N ASN A 144 22.99 24.32 52.63
CA ASN A 144 23.81 25.32 51.97
C ASN A 144 23.31 26.75 52.24
N ALA A 145 22.01 26.97 52.21
CA ALA A 145 21.42 28.26 52.54
C ALA A 145 21.70 28.67 54.01
N THR A 146 21.66 27.72 54.95
CA THR A 146 21.99 28.01 56.36
C THR A 146 23.47 28.32 56.57
N VAL A 147 24.37 27.59 55.90
CA VAL A 147 25.82 27.85 55.93
C VAL A 147 26.11 29.23 55.38
N THR A 148 25.58 29.56 54.20
CA THR A 148 25.75 30.88 53.60
C THR A 148 25.15 32.00 54.45
N ALA A 149 24.00 31.77 55.11
CA ALA A 149 23.41 32.77 56.00
C ALA A 149 24.23 32.98 57.30
N ALA A 150 24.85 31.93 57.83
CA ALA A 150 25.75 32.00 58.98
C ALA A 150 27.06 32.74 58.64
N GLU A 151 27.66 32.45 57.48
CA GLU A 151 28.82 33.18 56.95
C GLU A 151 28.51 34.68 56.82
N ASN A 152 27.41 35.05 56.17
CA ASN A 152 27.00 36.45 56.02
C ASN A 152 26.70 37.13 57.37
N ARG A 153 26.23 36.40 58.39
CA ARG A 153 25.99 36.95 59.74
C ARG A 153 27.30 37.17 60.50
N ALA A 154 28.27 36.27 60.36
CA ALA A 154 29.61 36.41 60.94
C ALA A 154 30.37 37.60 60.33
N GLU A 155 30.26 37.81 59.03
CA GLU A 155 30.86 38.97 58.34
C GLU A 155 30.27 40.32 58.78
N ASN A 156 28.99 40.35 59.17
CA ASN A 156 28.32 41.56 59.65
C ASN A 156 28.46 41.82 61.16
N SER A 157 29.06 40.89 61.93
CA SER A 157 29.19 40.98 63.39
C SER A 157 30.67 40.99 63.81
N ALA A 158 31.36 42.09 63.53
CA ALA A 158 32.79 42.28 63.80
C ALA A 158 33.15 42.56 65.29
N GLU A 159 32.36 42.13 66.27
CA GLU A 159 32.63 42.38 67.70
C GLU A 159 32.29 41.20 68.63
N ASN A 160 32.97 40.05 68.47
CA ASN A 160 33.58 39.22 69.54
C ASN A 160 33.93 37.81 69.03
N PRO A 161 35.19 37.34 69.15
CA PRO A 161 35.57 35.99 68.79
C PRO A 161 35.50 35.12 70.05
N ALA A 162 34.34 34.51 70.31
CA ALA A 162 34.25 33.45 71.31
C ALA A 162 33.51 32.24 70.72
N VAL A 163 34.33 31.27 70.31
CA VAL A 163 34.13 29.82 70.36
C VAL A 163 32.69 29.34 70.13
N ASN A 164 32.46 28.83 68.92
CA ASN A 164 31.67 27.61 68.79
C ASN A 164 32.38 26.73 67.74
N GLU A 165 33.32 25.93 68.22
CA GLU A 165 33.87 24.82 67.46
C GLU A 165 32.72 23.85 67.14
N GLU A 166 32.69 23.32 65.92
CA GLU A 166 31.77 22.29 65.41
C GLU A 166 30.48 22.74 64.69
N ALA A 167 30.35 23.99 64.23
CA ALA A 167 29.40 24.26 63.15
C ALA A 167 30.00 23.73 61.83
N GLU A 168 29.38 22.72 61.22
CA GLU A 168 29.79 22.15 59.94
C GLU A 168 29.57 23.18 58.82
N THR A 169 30.58 24.03 58.56
CA THR A 169 30.53 25.15 57.61
C THR A 169 30.77 24.75 56.16
N ALA A 170 30.79 23.45 55.86
CA ALA A 170 31.03 22.99 54.49
C ALA A 170 29.72 22.97 53.71
N LEU A 171 29.73 23.58 52.52
CA LEU A 171 28.67 23.40 51.54
C LEU A 171 28.62 21.92 51.12
N VAL A 172 27.42 21.37 51.06
CA VAL A 172 27.13 20.00 50.62
C VAL A 172 26.81 20.02 49.13
N ASP A 173 27.32 19.02 48.40
CA ASP A 173 27.05 18.86 46.97
C ASP A 173 25.55 18.56 46.73
N VAL A 174 24.99 19.19 45.71
CA VAL A 174 23.56 19.11 45.43
C VAL A 174 23.32 18.01 44.39
N PRO A 175 22.67 16.89 44.74
CA PRO A 175 22.54 15.75 43.83
C PRO A 175 21.74 16.09 42.56
N GLU A 176 22.11 15.44 41.46
CA GLU A 176 21.39 15.47 40.20
C GLU A 176 20.18 14.53 40.22
N LEU A 177 19.13 14.88 39.47
CA LEU A 177 17.94 14.03 39.33
C LEU A 177 18.23 12.86 38.37
N PRO A 178 17.67 11.66 38.63
CA PRO A 178 17.85 10.51 37.75
C PRO A 178 17.23 10.78 36.37
N ARG A 179 17.85 10.21 35.32
CA ARG A 179 17.39 10.38 33.93
C ARG A 179 16.15 9.53 33.68
N GLN A 180 15.16 10.11 33.01
CA GLN A 180 13.93 9.40 32.63
C GLN A 180 14.24 8.24 31.67
N PRO A 181 13.67 7.05 31.90
CA PRO A 181 13.80 5.91 30.99
C PRO A 181 13.08 6.19 29.66
N LYS A 182 13.69 5.75 28.55
CA LYS A 182 13.18 5.97 27.18
C LYS A 182 13.21 4.67 26.39
N ILE A 183 12.19 4.50 25.55
CA ILE A 183 12.10 3.44 24.55
C ILE A 183 13.13 3.68 23.44
N ASP A 184 13.82 2.62 23.01
CA ASP A 184 14.75 2.70 21.89
C ASP A 184 13.99 2.57 20.56
N MET A 185 13.47 3.70 20.10
CA MET A 185 12.75 3.75 18.81
C MET A 185 13.64 3.38 17.62
N ALA A 186 14.96 3.55 17.70
CA ALA A 186 15.85 3.18 16.60
C ALA A 186 15.94 1.65 16.48
N LEU A 187 16.10 0.96 17.60
CA LEU A 187 16.10 -0.49 17.65
C LEU A 187 14.74 -1.06 17.22
N ARG A 188 13.64 -0.53 17.75
CA ARG A 188 12.28 -0.96 17.35
C ARG A 188 12.04 -0.80 15.84
N ARG A 189 12.37 0.37 15.29
CA ARG A 189 12.18 0.68 13.86
C ARG A 189 13.08 -0.14 12.93
N SER A 190 14.18 -0.71 13.43
CA SER A 190 15.04 -1.61 12.64
C SER A 190 14.33 -2.91 12.25
N CYS A 191 13.28 -3.29 12.98
CA CYS A 191 12.49 -4.50 12.75
C CYS A 191 11.23 -4.25 11.92
N TYR A 192 10.96 -3.00 11.49
CA TYR A 192 9.75 -2.70 10.73
C TYR A 192 9.75 -3.35 9.36
N ARG A 193 8.57 -3.77 8.91
CA ARG A 193 8.39 -4.25 7.54
C ARG A 193 8.67 -3.10 6.58
N THR A 194 9.48 -3.37 5.56
CA THR A 194 9.78 -2.38 4.51
C THR A 194 8.77 -2.51 3.38
N GLU A 195 8.11 -1.41 3.04
CA GLU A 195 7.17 -1.30 1.91
C GLU A 195 7.66 -0.23 0.93
N TYR A 196 7.73 -0.58 -0.35
CA TYR A 196 8.06 0.35 -1.42
C TYR A 196 6.75 0.92 -1.96
N VAL A 197 6.61 2.24 -1.90
CA VAL A 197 5.40 2.90 -2.38
C VAL A 197 5.45 2.95 -3.90
N GLU A 198 4.46 2.31 -4.53
CA GLU A 198 4.31 2.35 -5.99
C GLU A 198 3.78 3.73 -6.41
N VAL A 199 4.61 4.44 -7.18
CA VAL A 199 4.28 5.74 -7.76
C VAL A 199 4.47 5.63 -9.26
N ASP A 200 3.48 6.10 -10.02
CA ASP A 200 3.58 6.19 -11.47
C ASP A 200 4.46 7.37 -11.86
N LEU A 201 5.76 7.11 -12.01
CA LEU A 201 6.77 8.13 -12.24
C LEU A 201 6.54 8.94 -13.53
N GLU A 202 5.84 8.39 -14.52
CA GLU A 202 5.52 9.14 -15.75
C GLU A 202 4.33 10.11 -15.57
N LEU A 203 3.58 9.97 -14.48
CA LEU A 203 2.39 10.78 -14.18
C LEU A 203 2.58 11.67 -12.95
N THR A 204 3.81 11.82 -12.43
CA THR A 204 4.08 12.65 -11.27
C THR A 204 3.99 14.14 -11.59
N THR A 205 3.37 14.89 -10.68
CA THR A 205 3.15 16.35 -10.81
C THR A 205 4.05 17.18 -9.90
N GLN A 206 4.81 16.53 -9.02
CA GLN A 206 5.66 17.17 -8.03
C GLN A 206 7.03 16.53 -8.02
N THR A 207 8.07 17.35 -7.90
CA THR A 207 9.44 16.89 -7.68
C THR A 207 9.65 16.67 -6.19
N GLN A 208 9.98 15.45 -5.81
CA GLN A 208 10.27 15.09 -4.42
C GLN A 208 11.53 14.22 -4.38
N ALA A 209 12.41 14.51 -3.43
CA ALA A 209 13.54 13.63 -3.18
C ALA A 209 13.06 12.30 -2.59
N GLN A 210 13.85 11.24 -2.79
CA GLN A 210 13.61 9.96 -2.15
C GLN A 210 13.50 10.17 -0.63
N ARG A 211 12.48 9.58 -0.02
CA ARG A 211 12.25 9.72 1.43
C ARG A 211 11.78 8.42 2.05
N LYS A 212 11.97 8.36 3.37
CA LYS A 212 11.56 7.25 4.23
C LYS A 212 10.61 7.79 5.29
N GLU A 213 9.47 7.13 5.47
CA GLU A 213 8.51 7.47 6.52
C GLU A 213 8.26 6.24 7.38
N TYR A 214 8.29 6.42 8.70
CA TYR A 214 7.99 5.37 9.67
C TYR A 214 6.54 5.51 10.12
N ASP A 215 5.77 4.44 9.94
CA ASP A 215 4.45 4.29 10.53
C ASP A 215 4.58 3.40 11.76
N ASP A 216 4.77 4.05 12.91
CA ASP A 216 4.98 3.35 14.18
C ASP A 216 3.75 2.57 14.65
N ALA A 217 2.55 2.93 14.19
CA ALA A 217 1.32 2.22 14.54
C ALA A 217 1.16 0.92 13.74
N ALA A 218 1.55 0.95 12.46
CA ALA A 218 1.51 -0.23 11.60
C ALA A 218 2.81 -1.05 11.60
N HIS A 219 3.88 -0.54 12.23
CA HIS A 219 5.23 -1.11 12.21
C HIS A 219 5.80 -1.25 10.79
N ILE A 220 5.60 -0.21 9.97
CA ILE A 220 5.99 -0.20 8.56
C ILE A 220 6.97 0.95 8.29
N LEU A 221 8.03 0.66 7.55
CA LEU A 221 8.91 1.62 6.90
C LEU A 221 8.46 1.78 5.44
N ARG A 222 7.88 2.93 5.11
CA ARG A 222 7.52 3.28 3.73
C ARG A 222 8.67 3.99 3.03
N ILE A 223 9.11 3.43 1.91
CA ILE A 223 10.13 4.00 1.04
C ILE A 223 9.44 4.59 -0.18
N TYR A 224 9.49 5.91 -0.30
CA TYR A 224 8.97 6.62 -1.46
C TYR A 224 10.10 6.83 -2.47
N PRO A 225 9.90 6.51 -3.76
CA PRO A 225 10.89 6.82 -4.79
C PRO A 225 11.04 8.33 -4.95
N ALA A 226 12.15 8.75 -5.55
CA ALA A 226 12.28 10.12 -6.02
C ALA A 226 11.31 10.35 -7.19
N THR A 227 10.65 11.50 -7.23
CA THR A 227 9.70 11.87 -8.28
C THR A 227 10.17 13.14 -8.99
N GLU A 228 9.81 13.26 -10.26
CA GLU A 228 10.06 14.46 -11.07
C GLU A 228 8.73 15.05 -11.51
N ALA A 229 8.56 16.38 -11.39
CA ALA A 229 7.36 17.03 -11.89
C ALA A 229 7.34 17.05 -13.42
N HIS A 230 6.32 16.44 -14.02
CA HIS A 230 6.07 16.54 -15.44
C HIS A 230 5.06 17.63 -15.77
N SER A 231 5.16 18.19 -16.99
CA SER A 231 4.18 19.14 -17.49
C SER A 231 2.82 18.46 -17.70
N ALA A 232 1.73 19.23 -17.61
CA ALA A 232 0.39 18.73 -17.88
C ALA A 232 0.28 18.15 -19.32
N GLU A 233 0.98 18.74 -20.28
CA GLU A 233 1.04 18.26 -21.67
C GLU A 233 1.70 16.88 -21.78
N TYR A 234 2.82 16.67 -21.09
CA TYR A 234 3.49 15.37 -21.05
C TYR A 234 2.59 14.30 -20.42
N ILE A 235 2.01 14.60 -19.26
CA ILE A 235 1.09 13.70 -18.55
C ILE A 235 -0.08 13.32 -19.46
N ALA A 236 -0.71 14.30 -20.13
CA ALA A 236 -1.80 14.05 -21.07
C ALA A 236 -1.36 13.16 -22.25
N GLN A 237 -0.14 13.33 -22.75
CA GLN A 237 0.41 12.51 -23.83
C GLN A 237 0.65 11.06 -23.38
N VAL A 238 1.20 10.86 -22.18
CA VAL A 238 1.39 9.54 -21.58
C VAL A 238 0.04 8.86 -21.38
N GLN A 239 -0.93 9.54 -20.76
CA GLN A 239 -2.29 9.03 -20.57
C GLN A 239 -2.96 8.64 -21.89
N ARG A 240 -2.87 9.50 -22.92
CA ARG A 240 -3.42 9.20 -24.25
C ARG A 240 -2.77 7.98 -24.90
N THR A 241 -1.46 7.83 -24.75
CA THR A 241 -0.70 6.70 -25.30
C THR A 241 -1.10 5.40 -24.60
N ARG A 242 -1.15 5.42 -23.28
CA ARG A 242 -1.58 4.27 -22.46
C ARG A 242 -3.05 3.91 -22.72
N PHE A 243 -3.93 4.90 -22.88
CA PHE A 243 -5.33 4.68 -23.26
C PHE A 243 -5.44 3.99 -24.63
N LYS A 244 -4.73 4.48 -25.65
CA LYS A 244 -4.71 3.83 -26.98
C LYS A 244 -4.22 2.38 -26.90
N ALA A 245 -3.14 2.13 -26.18
CA ALA A 245 -2.59 0.79 -26.00
C ALA A 245 -3.54 -0.14 -25.21
N SER A 246 -4.15 0.35 -24.14
CA SER A 246 -5.16 -0.40 -23.39
C SER A 246 -6.39 -0.71 -24.25
N ARG A 247 -6.87 0.27 -25.03
CA ARG A 247 -8.01 0.09 -25.92
C ARG A 247 -7.71 -0.96 -26.99
N ALA A 248 -6.55 -0.89 -27.63
CA ALA A 248 -6.14 -1.87 -28.63
C ALA A 248 -6.12 -3.30 -28.07
N ARG A 249 -5.58 -3.48 -26.85
CA ARG A 249 -5.63 -4.79 -26.15
C ARG A 249 -7.05 -5.26 -25.85
N LYS A 250 -7.90 -4.38 -25.32
CA LYS A 250 -9.31 -4.70 -25.03
C LYS A 250 -10.09 -5.07 -26.29
N MET A 251 -9.87 -4.35 -27.39
CA MET A 251 -10.49 -4.65 -28.68
C MET A 251 -10.05 -6.01 -29.24
N ALA A 252 -8.77 -6.36 -29.11
CA ALA A 252 -8.25 -7.63 -29.61
C ALA A 252 -8.70 -8.85 -28.79
N GLN A 253 -9.11 -8.65 -27.53
CA GLN A 253 -9.56 -9.71 -26.62
C GLN A 253 -11.08 -9.77 -26.51
N GLN A 254 -11.81 -8.98 -27.30
CA GLN A 254 -13.24 -8.83 -27.14
C GLN A 254 -13.97 -10.07 -27.64
N THR A 255 -14.86 -10.59 -26.80
CA THR A 255 -15.77 -11.67 -27.17
C THR A 255 -17.20 -11.33 -26.75
N VAL A 256 -18.17 -11.92 -27.44
CA VAL A 256 -19.59 -11.80 -27.13
C VAL A 256 -20.22 -13.18 -27.05
N ILE A 257 -21.15 -13.38 -26.12
CA ILE A 257 -21.82 -14.66 -25.92
C ILE A 257 -23.25 -14.55 -26.43
N VAL A 258 -23.60 -15.36 -27.44
CA VAL A 258 -24.95 -15.46 -27.98
C VAL A 258 -25.42 -16.91 -27.93
N GLU A 259 -26.50 -17.15 -27.21
CA GLU A 259 -27.08 -18.50 -27.03
C GLU A 259 -26.05 -19.56 -26.57
N GLY A 260 -25.10 -19.14 -25.73
CA GLY A 260 -24.04 -20.00 -25.17
C GLY A 260 -22.80 -20.17 -26.05
N MET A 261 -22.77 -19.56 -27.25
CA MET A 261 -21.60 -19.58 -28.14
C MET A 261 -20.79 -18.29 -27.99
N GLU A 262 -19.48 -18.43 -27.84
CA GLU A 262 -18.56 -17.30 -27.69
C GLU A 262 -17.97 -16.89 -29.04
N PHE A 263 -18.34 -15.71 -29.52
CA PHE A 263 -17.87 -15.16 -30.79
C PHE A 263 -16.77 -14.14 -30.56
N ASP A 264 -15.76 -14.15 -31.43
CA ASP A 264 -14.81 -13.06 -31.54
C ASP A 264 -15.54 -11.76 -31.93
N ALA A 265 -15.28 -10.69 -31.19
CA ALA A 265 -15.90 -9.38 -31.37
C ALA A 265 -14.91 -8.31 -31.85
N ASP A 266 -13.72 -8.73 -32.31
CA ASP A 266 -12.77 -7.83 -32.95
C ASP A 266 -13.27 -7.30 -34.32
N GLU A 267 -12.62 -6.26 -34.83
CA GLU A 267 -13.03 -5.58 -36.07
C GLU A 267 -13.07 -6.54 -37.27
N LEU A 268 -12.13 -7.48 -37.35
CA LEU A 268 -12.04 -8.44 -38.44
C LEU A 268 -13.22 -9.44 -38.39
N SER A 269 -13.56 -9.92 -37.20
CA SER A 269 -14.69 -10.83 -37.00
C SER A 269 -16.00 -10.13 -37.25
N GLN A 270 -16.19 -8.89 -36.81
CA GLN A 270 -17.35 -8.07 -37.15
C GLN A 270 -17.50 -7.89 -38.67
N GLN A 271 -16.41 -7.61 -39.40
CA GLN A 271 -16.44 -7.53 -40.86
C GLN A 271 -16.83 -8.87 -41.50
N ARG A 272 -16.33 -9.99 -40.98
CA ARG A 272 -16.71 -11.34 -41.45
C ARG A 272 -18.19 -11.63 -41.18
N MET A 273 -18.70 -11.26 -40.00
CA MET A 273 -20.11 -11.45 -39.63
C MET A 273 -21.00 -10.60 -40.54
N ALA A 274 -20.68 -9.31 -40.72
CA ALA A 274 -21.43 -8.40 -41.58
C ALA A 274 -21.49 -8.91 -43.03
N ARG A 275 -20.38 -9.44 -43.57
CA ARG A 275 -20.37 -10.06 -44.90
C ARG A 275 -21.27 -11.30 -44.95
N ALA A 276 -21.19 -12.20 -43.97
CA ALA A 276 -22.05 -13.37 -43.93
C ALA A 276 -23.54 -12.99 -43.88
N LEU A 277 -23.89 -12.00 -43.06
CA LEU A 277 -25.26 -11.50 -42.91
C LEU A 277 -25.86 -10.95 -44.23
N LEU A 278 -25.04 -10.34 -45.08
CA LEU A 278 -25.48 -9.85 -46.39
C LEU A 278 -25.79 -10.97 -47.39
N LEU A 279 -25.09 -12.10 -47.29
CA LEU A 279 -25.25 -13.23 -48.21
C LEU A 279 -26.29 -14.25 -47.72
N MET A 280 -26.52 -14.34 -46.41
CA MET A 280 -27.41 -15.33 -45.82
C MET A 280 -28.89 -14.96 -45.96
N ASN A 281 -29.71 -15.96 -46.32
CA ASN A 281 -31.16 -15.88 -46.19
C ASN A 281 -31.60 -16.12 -44.72
N GLU A 282 -32.82 -15.73 -44.36
CA GLU A 282 -33.31 -15.78 -42.96
C GLU A 282 -33.27 -17.17 -42.31
N THR A 283 -33.46 -18.24 -43.10
CA THR A 283 -33.45 -19.62 -42.62
C THR A 283 -32.13 -20.34 -42.81
N GLN A 284 -31.12 -19.65 -43.38
CA GLN A 284 -29.83 -20.26 -43.70
C GLN A 284 -28.93 -20.35 -42.48
N THR A 285 -28.13 -21.41 -42.42
CA THR A 285 -27.01 -21.55 -41.48
C THR A 285 -25.68 -21.57 -42.23
N THR A 286 -24.61 -21.22 -41.54
CA THR A 286 -23.23 -21.31 -42.05
C THR A 286 -22.32 -21.91 -41.00
N MET A 287 -21.26 -22.60 -41.43
CA MET A 287 -20.17 -22.97 -40.53
C MET A 287 -19.44 -21.70 -40.07
N TRP A 288 -19.12 -21.65 -38.78
CA TRP A 288 -18.41 -20.55 -38.15
C TRP A 288 -17.40 -21.09 -37.14
N VAL A 289 -16.29 -20.39 -36.98
CA VAL A 289 -15.27 -20.70 -35.97
C VAL A 289 -15.45 -19.71 -34.82
N LEU A 290 -15.73 -20.24 -33.63
CA LEU A 290 -15.90 -19.48 -32.38
C LEU A 290 -14.55 -19.05 -31.78
N ALA A 291 -14.58 -18.17 -30.78
CA ALA A 291 -13.39 -17.65 -30.11
C ALA A 291 -12.58 -18.76 -29.40
N ASN A 292 -13.27 -19.83 -28.96
CA ASN A 292 -12.65 -21.03 -28.39
C ASN A 292 -12.09 -22.00 -29.46
N ASN A 293 -12.07 -21.60 -30.74
CA ASN A 293 -11.69 -22.39 -31.92
C ASN A 293 -12.62 -23.56 -32.27
N GLU A 294 -13.79 -23.68 -31.64
CA GLU A 294 -14.78 -24.67 -32.05
C GLU A 294 -15.47 -24.26 -33.35
N VAL A 295 -15.75 -25.24 -34.21
CA VAL A 295 -16.47 -25.02 -35.47
C VAL A 295 -17.93 -25.43 -35.29
N VAL A 296 -18.85 -24.48 -35.43
CA VAL A 296 -20.29 -24.67 -35.19
C VAL A 296 -21.13 -24.18 -36.38
N GLN A 297 -22.37 -24.66 -36.47
CA GLN A 297 -23.36 -24.13 -37.41
C GLN A 297 -24.12 -22.98 -36.74
N VAL A 298 -24.04 -21.79 -37.32
CA VAL A 298 -24.71 -20.58 -36.82
C VAL A 298 -25.78 -20.11 -37.79
N SER A 299 -26.90 -19.66 -37.24
CA SER A 299 -27.98 -19.03 -37.99
C SER A 299 -27.70 -17.54 -38.24
N LYS A 300 -28.40 -16.96 -39.22
CA LYS A 300 -28.35 -15.52 -39.49
C LYS A 300 -28.70 -14.68 -38.25
N LYS A 301 -29.69 -15.11 -37.47
CA LYS A 301 -30.13 -14.42 -36.24
C LYS A 301 -29.02 -14.37 -35.19
N GLN A 302 -28.32 -15.48 -34.96
CA GLN A 302 -27.23 -15.56 -33.98
C GLN A 302 -26.05 -14.67 -34.38
N LEU A 303 -25.65 -14.70 -35.66
CA LEU A 303 -24.61 -13.82 -36.18
C LEU A 303 -24.99 -12.33 -36.11
N PHE A 304 -26.27 -12.01 -36.34
CA PHE A 304 -26.75 -10.64 -36.24
C PHE A 304 -26.66 -10.11 -34.81
N GLU A 305 -27.12 -10.90 -33.84
CA GLU A 305 -27.05 -10.51 -32.44
C GLU A 305 -25.60 -10.40 -31.96
N ALA A 306 -24.72 -11.33 -32.36
CA ALA A 306 -23.30 -11.29 -32.03
C ALA A 306 -22.64 -10.03 -32.62
N CYS A 307 -22.89 -9.74 -33.91
CA CYS A 307 -22.34 -8.56 -34.57
C CYS A 307 -22.85 -7.25 -33.95
N LYS A 308 -24.13 -7.20 -33.56
CA LYS A 308 -24.73 -6.06 -32.89
C LYS A 308 -24.08 -5.82 -31.52
N GLN A 309 -24.01 -6.85 -30.68
CA GLN A 309 -23.38 -6.75 -29.36
C GLN A 309 -21.90 -6.36 -29.46
N ALA A 310 -21.18 -6.93 -30.44
CA ALA A 310 -19.78 -6.60 -30.68
C ALA A 310 -19.60 -5.10 -31.00
N GLY A 311 -20.42 -4.55 -31.91
CA GLY A 311 -20.38 -3.12 -32.24
C GLY A 311 -20.74 -2.21 -31.06
N GLU A 312 -21.72 -2.60 -30.25
CA GLU A 312 -22.10 -1.86 -29.03
C GLU A 312 -20.96 -1.85 -28.01
N GLN A 313 -20.38 -3.02 -27.70
CA GLN A 313 -19.28 -3.10 -26.76
C GLN A 313 -18.03 -2.39 -27.28
N GLN A 314 -17.70 -2.50 -28.57
CA GLN A 314 -16.56 -1.79 -29.15
C GLN A 314 -16.76 -0.29 -29.07
N SER A 315 -17.97 0.23 -29.35
CA SER A 315 -18.31 1.65 -29.22
C SER A 315 -18.06 2.17 -27.80
N ALA A 316 -18.36 1.36 -26.78
CA ALA A 316 -18.11 1.71 -25.39
C ALA A 316 -16.60 1.90 -25.07
N LEU A 317 -15.69 1.25 -25.82
CA LEU A 317 -14.24 1.38 -25.61
C LEU A 317 -13.65 2.69 -26.14
N TRP A 318 -14.41 3.48 -26.92
CA TRP A 318 -13.93 4.74 -27.50
C TRP A 318 -14.07 5.93 -26.56
N VAL A 319 -14.94 5.84 -25.56
CA VAL A 319 -15.12 6.88 -24.56
C VAL A 319 -14.23 6.53 -23.35
N PRO A 320 -13.31 7.42 -22.94
CA PRO A 320 -12.57 7.24 -21.69
C PRO A 320 -13.55 7.07 -20.53
N ALA A 321 -13.31 6.12 -19.63
CA ALA A 321 -14.01 6.11 -18.36
C ALA A 321 -13.72 7.45 -17.65
N ILE A 322 -14.79 8.15 -17.26
CA ILE A 322 -14.73 9.38 -16.46
C ILE A 322 -14.23 9.03 -15.05
#